data_AF-A0A7W7VH02-F1
#
_entry.id   AF-A0A7W7VH02-F1
#
_cell.length_a   1.000
_cell.length_b   1.000
_cell.length_c   1.000
_cell.angle_alpha   90.00
_cell.angle_beta   90.00
_cell.angle_gamma   90.00
#
_symmetry.space_group_name_H-M   'P 1'
#
loop_
_entity.id
_entity.type
_entity.pdbx_description
1 polymer ?
#
loop_
_entity_poly.entity_id
_entity_poly.type
_entity_poly.pdbx_seq_one_letter_code
_entity_poly.pdbx_strand_id
1 'polypeptide(L)' 'MKHSYRVSVDNDRCRRFGICADEAAQLFRLTPRGGLNYQRAVPADALEAAQAAVRSCPTLAISLEERR' A
#
# COMPACT_ATOMS: atom_id res chain seq x y z
N MET A 1 -3.06 -7.16 21.94
CA MET A 1 -3.40 -7.62 20.57
C MET A 1 -2.70 -6.69 19.60
N LYS A 2 -1.57 -7.09 19.01
CA LYS A 2 -0.85 -6.26 18.03
C LYS A 2 -0.76 -7.03 16.72
N HIS A 3 -1.89 -7.18 16.04
CA HIS A 3 -1.89 -7.67 14.66
C HIS A 3 -1.25 -6.58 13.82
N SER A 4 -0.15 -6.92 13.16
CA SER A 4 0.50 -6.02 12.21
C SER A 4 0.31 -6.60 10.83
N TYR A 5 -0.18 -5.80 9.90
CA TYR A 5 -0.29 -6.22 8.52
C TYR A 5 0.98 -5.80 7.79
N ARG A 6 1.33 -6.54 6.74
CA ARG A 6 2.47 -6.25 5.89
C ARG A 6 2.01 -5.94 4.47
N VAL A 7 2.34 -4.75 4.01
CA VAL A 7 2.19 -4.36 2.60
C VAL A 7 3.47 -4.70 1.84
N SER A 8 3.28 -5.26 0.65
CA SER A 8 4.33 -5.48 -0.35
C SER A 8 3.85 -4.90 -1.68
N VAL A 9 4.73 -4.17 -2.37
CA VAL A 9 4.44 -3.62 -3.70
C VAL A 9 5.42 -4.21 -4.71
N ASP A 10 4.88 -4.79 -5.77
CA ASP A 10 5.61 -5.27 -6.92
C ASP A 10 5.95 -4.07 -7.83
N ASN A 11 7.22 -3.68 -7.85
CA ASN A 11 7.68 -2.53 -8.65
C ASN A 11 7.68 -2.79 -10.16
N ASP A 12 7.64 -4.05 -10.59
CA ASP A 12 7.59 -4.45 -11.99
C ASP A 12 6.18 -4.22 -12.54
N ARG A 13 5.16 -4.59 -11.74
CA ARG A 13 3.74 -4.34 -12.04
C ARG A 13 3.29 -2.92 -11.70
N CYS A 14 3.97 -2.24 -10.79
CA CYS A 14 3.59 -0.91 -10.36
C CYS A 14 3.91 0.13 -11.46
N ARG A 15 2.87 0.58 -12.14
CA ARG A 15 2.97 1.66 -13.14
C ARG A 15 2.88 3.06 -12.54
N ARG A 16 2.84 3.17 -11.20
CA ARG A 16 2.85 4.44 -10.44
C ARG A 16 1.69 5.38 -10.80
N PHE A 17 0.49 4.82 -11.00
CA PHE A 17 -0.73 5.59 -11.25
C PHE A 17 -1.08 6.58 -10.13
N GLY A 18 -0.61 6.32 -8.90
CA GLY A 18 -0.85 7.19 -7.74
C GLY A 18 -2.15 6.94 -6.99
N ILE A 19 -3.00 6.04 -7.48
CA ILE A 19 -4.30 5.72 -6.86
C ILE A 19 -4.14 5.22 -5.41
N CYS A 20 -3.14 4.39 -5.13
CA CYS A 20 -2.90 3.92 -3.76
C CYS A 20 -2.52 5.03 -2.77
N ALA A 21 -1.92 6.12 -3.26
CA ALA A 21 -1.59 7.28 -2.43
C ALA A 21 -2.80 8.21 -2.24
N ASP A 22 -3.79 8.18 -3.13
CA ASP A 22 -5.05 8.89 -2.98
C ASP A 22 -5.94 8.19 -1.93
N GLU A 23 -6.06 6.86 -2.04
CA GLU A 23 -6.83 6.03 -1.10
C GLU A 23 -6.22 6.00 0.31
N ALA A 24 -4.89 5.96 0.40
CA ALA A 24 -4.18 5.76 1.64
C ALA A 24 -2.90 6.60 1.71
N ALA A 25 -3.05 7.92 1.67
CA ALA A 25 -1.96 8.90 1.75
C ALA A 25 -1.07 8.75 3.00
N GLN A 26 -1.60 8.16 4.07
CA GLN A 26 -0.86 7.85 5.30
C GLN A 26 0.09 6.63 5.15
N LEU A 27 -0.19 5.74 4.20
CA LEU A 27 0.56 4.51 3.96
C LEU A 27 1.40 4.56 2.69
N PHE A 28 0.93 5.25 1.65
CA PHE A 28 1.57 5.34 0.34
C PHE A 28 1.79 6.80 -0.04
N ARG A 29 2.96 7.09 -0.61
CA ARG A 29 3.33 8.42 -1.09
C ARG A 29 4.17 8.29 -2.35
N LEU A 30 3.68 8.88 -3.44
CA LEU A 30 4.52 9.06 -4.62
C LEU A 30 5.58 10.12 -4.35
N THR A 31 6.81 9.83 -4.76
CA THR A 31 7.90 10.80 -4.73
C THR A 31 7.97 11.53 -6.07
N PRO A 32 8.41 12.80 -6.07
CA PRO A 32 8.56 13.57 -7.30
C PRO A 32 9.61 12.98 -8.27
N ARG A 33 10.46 12.05 -7.81
CA ARG A 33 11.41 11.31 -8.65
C ARG A 33 10.81 10.05 -9.30
N GLY A 34 9.49 9.85 -9.19
CA GLY A 34 8.83 8.67 -9.74
C GLY A 34 9.00 7.40 -8.90
N GLY A 35 9.35 7.52 -7.62
CA GLY A 35 9.34 6.41 -6.68
C GLY A 35 8.01 6.29 -5.95
N LEU A 36 7.68 5.11 -5.45
CA LEU A 36 6.60 4.93 -4.49
C LEU A 36 7.22 4.64 -3.12
N ASN A 37 7.02 5.56 -2.17
CA ASN A 37 7.35 5.33 -0.78
C ASN A 37 6.12 4.77 -0.06
N TYR A 38 6.29 3.72 0.73
CA TYR A 38 5.18 3.13 1.46
C TYR A 38 5.61 2.46 2.76
N GLN A 39 4.70 2.41 3.73
CA GLN A 39 4.92 1.70 4.98
C GLN A 39 4.65 0.20 4.78
N ARG A 40 5.69 -0.61 4.99
CA ARG A 40 5.54 -2.07 4.96
C ARG A 40 4.74 -2.58 6.14
N ALA A 41 4.93 -2.01 7.34
CA ALA A 41 4.16 -2.38 8.51
C ALA A 41 2.93 -1.49 8.60
N VAL A 42 1.75 -2.09 8.62
CA VAL A 42 0.46 -1.41 8.68
C VAL A 42 -0.18 -1.74 10.02
N PRO A 43 -0.51 -0.73 10.84
CA PRO A 43 -1.25 -0.95 12.09
C PRO A 43 -2.69 -1.36 11.77
N ALA A 44 -3.34 -2.05 12.71
CA ALA A 44 -4.73 -2.50 12.54
C ALA A 44 -5.69 -1.33 12.23
N ASP A 45 -5.50 -0.15 12.83
CA ASP A 45 -6.29 1.05 12.54
C ASP A 45 -6.17 1.56 11.09
N ALA A 46 -5.09 1.21 10.39
CA ALA A 46 -4.87 1.58 9.00
C ALA A 46 -5.17 0.43 8.02
N LEU A 47 -5.72 -0.69 8.51
CA LEU A 47 -6.02 -1.86 7.71
C LEU A 47 -7.01 -1.55 6.59
N GLU A 48 -8.09 -0.85 6.88
CA GLU A 48 -9.12 -0.53 5.89
C GLU A 48 -8.56 0.32 4.75
N ALA A 49 -7.74 1.32 5.07
CA ALA A 49 -7.06 2.14 4.08
C ALA A 49 -6.07 1.32 3.23
N ALA A 50 -5.32 0.41 3.84
CA ALA A 50 -4.43 -0.50 3.11
C ALA A 50 -5.20 -1.42 2.15
N GLN A 51 -6.34 -1.96 2.60
CA GLN A 51 -7.19 -2.81 1.77
C GLN A 51 -7.86 -2.03 0.64
N ALA A 52 -8.28 -0.78 0.87
CA ALA A 52 -8.79 0.11 -0.18
C ALA A 52 -7.73 0.32 -1.26
N ALA A 53 -6.49 0.67 -0.87
CA ALA A 53 -5.39 0.83 -1.81
C ALA A 53 -5.09 -0.43 -2.64
N VAL A 54 -5.19 -1.63 -2.03
CA VAL A 54 -5.04 -2.92 -2.74
C VAL A 54 -6.15 -3.09 -3.79
N ARG A 55 -7.41 -2.83 -3.42
CA ARG A 55 -8.56 -2.98 -4.33
C ARG A 55 -8.55 -1.96 -5.47
N SER A 56 -8.13 -0.72 -5.20
CA SER A 56 -8.07 0.35 -6.20
C SER A 56 -6.85 0.23 -7.13
N CYS A 57 -5.95 -0.73 -6.93
CA CYS A 57 -4.78 -0.93 -7.80
C CYS A 57 -5.15 -1.69 -9.08
N PRO A 58 -5.19 -1.05 -10.26
CA PRO A 58 -5.65 -1.69 -11.50
C PRO A 58 -4.70 -2.80 -11.99
N THR A 59 -3.42 -2.73 -11.65
CA THR A 59 -2.41 -3.73 -12.04
C THR A 59 -2.19 -4.81 -10.99
N LEU A 60 -2.96 -4.78 -9.89
CA LEU A 60 -2.86 -5.72 -8.78
C LEU A 60 -1.40 -5.86 -8.28
N ALA A 61 -0.68 -4.74 -8.24
CA ALA A 61 0.73 -4.69 -7.86
C ALA A 61 0.94 -4.67 -6.33
N ILE A 62 -0.13 -4.53 -5.55
CA ILE A 62 -0.08 -4.37 -4.08
C ILE A 62 -0.63 -5.63 -3.43
N SER A 63 0.10 -6.17 -2.46
CA SER A 63 -0.31 -7.31 -1.65
C SER A 63 -0.28 -6.94 -0.18
N LEU A 64 -1.25 -7.47 0.58
CA LEU A 64 -1.39 -7.27 2.01
C LEU A 64 -1.43 -8.63 2.70
N GLU A 65 -0.51 -8.87 3.62
CA GLU A 65 -0.38 -10.12 4.37
C GLU A 65 -0.53 -9.85 5.87
N GLU A 66 -1.24 -10.69 6.60
CA GLU A 66 -1.24 -10.62 8.06
C GLU A 66 0.08 -11.18 8.63
N ARG A 67 0.74 -10.44 9.52
CA ARG A 67 1.87 -10.94 10.30
C ARG A 67 1.35 -11.28 11.70
N ARG A 68 1.17 -12.58 11.93
CA ARG A 68 0.80 -13.17 13.23
C ARG A 68 2.03 -13.38 14.10
#